data_AF-A0A820DKQ5-F1
#
_entry.id   AF-A0A820DKQ5-F1
#
_cell.length_a   1.000
_cell.length_b   1.000
_cell.length_c   1.000
_cell.angle_alpha   90.00
_cell.angle_beta   90.00
_cell.angle_gamma   90.00
#
_symmetry.space_group_name_H-M   'P 1'
#
loop_
_entity.id
_entity.type
_entity.pdbx_description
1 polymer ?
#
loop_
_entity_poly.entity_id
_entity_poly.type
_entity_poly.pdbx_seq_one_letter_code
_entity_poly.pdbx_strand_id
1 'polypeptide(L)'
;MQQYETQLLAFTSLIGWGHMLFFIMPFQFTGPFVIMIYKMLFNDVLRFLIIYIIFLAGFAQSFCILFNEYGLQGYISSLKLCFLGLLGDFDLDYYIGGKYPLTSVILLIFYVVLITILLLNLLIAMMGDTYANVKKSAKKLWHLERARVALHFQNTMPRSRRLFRFKKYWINIEGERCMQVKENVNNKQFQSTDDEANND
;
A
#
# COMPACT_ATOMS: atom_id res chain seq x y z
N MET A 1 -24.11 22.87 -11.30
CA MET A 1 -23.46 23.00 -9.99
C MET A 1 -23.60 21.72 -9.17
N GLN A 2 -24.81 21.27 -8.82
CA GLN A 2 -25.05 20.12 -7.94
C GLN A 2 -24.50 18.76 -8.44
N GLN A 3 -24.42 18.54 -9.76
CA GLN A 3 -23.82 17.32 -10.34
C GLN A 3 -22.31 17.24 -10.10
N TYR A 4 -21.57 18.34 -10.24
CA TYR A 4 -20.12 18.37 -9.98
C TYR A 4 -19.82 18.21 -8.49
N GLU A 5 -20.65 18.78 -7.62
CA GLU A 5 -20.54 18.61 -6.17
C GLU A 5 -20.70 17.14 -5.77
N THR A 6 -21.71 16.45 -6.34
CA THR A 6 -21.94 15.03 -6.05
C THR A 6 -20.78 14.15 -6.53
N GLN A 7 -20.21 14.45 -7.70
CA GLN A 7 -19.02 13.75 -8.22
C GLN A 7 -17.80 13.93 -7.30
N LEU A 8 -17.53 15.17 -6.88
CA LEU A 8 -16.43 15.48 -5.95
C LEU A 8 -16.63 14.82 -4.58
N LEU A 9 -17.86 14.83 -4.05
CA LEU A 9 -18.20 14.14 -2.81
C LEU A 9 -17.97 12.63 -2.91
N ALA A 10 -18.31 12.00 -4.04
CA ALA A 10 -18.04 10.58 -4.26
C ALA A 10 -16.53 10.28 -4.22
N PHE A 11 -15.72 11.02 -4.98
CA PHE A 11 -14.26 10.82 -4.98
C PHE A 11 -13.62 11.08 -3.62
N THR A 12 -14.00 12.18 -2.97
CA THR A 12 -13.46 12.53 -1.64
C THR A 12 -13.86 11.52 -0.58
N SER A 13 -15.08 10.96 -0.63
CA SER A 13 -15.50 9.92 0.31
C SER A 13 -14.63 8.66 0.19
N LEU A 14 -14.31 8.23 -1.03
CA LEU A 14 -13.46 7.07 -1.29
C LEU A 14 -12.02 7.31 -0.82
N ILE A 15 -11.46 8.48 -1.10
CA ILE A 15 -10.13 8.88 -0.62
C ILE A 15 -10.11 8.95 0.91
N GLY A 16 -11.18 9.44 1.53
CA GLY A 16 -11.35 9.50 2.97
C GLY A 16 -11.26 8.12 3.62
N TRP A 17 -11.94 7.11 3.06
CA TRP A 17 -11.81 5.72 3.52
C TRP A 17 -10.40 5.17 3.31
N GLY A 18 -9.73 5.49 2.20
CA GLY A 18 -8.32 5.16 2.00
C GLY A 18 -7.40 5.79 3.06
N HIS A 19 -7.67 7.04 3.44
CA HIS A 19 -6.95 7.77 4.48
C HIS A 19 -7.17 7.16 5.87
N MET A 20 -8.23 6.38 6.10
CA MET A 20 -8.43 5.67 7.38
C MET A 20 -7.32 4.66 7.68
N LEU A 21 -6.67 4.09 6.66
CA LEU A 21 -5.53 3.19 6.84
C LEU A 21 -4.34 3.89 7.53
N PHE A 22 -4.17 5.19 7.31
CA PHE A 22 -3.16 5.99 8.01
C PHE A 22 -3.43 6.06 9.52
N PHE A 23 -4.69 6.21 9.92
CA PHE A 23 -5.08 6.25 11.33
C PHE A 23 -4.88 4.90 12.04
N ILE A 24 -4.85 3.80 11.30
CA ILE A 24 -4.65 2.44 11.82
C ILE A 24 -3.14 2.09 11.95
N MET A 25 -2.25 2.89 11.36
CA MET A 25 -0.80 2.71 11.39
C MET A 25 -0.16 2.67 12.80
N PRO A 26 -0.61 3.47 13.80
CA PRO A 26 0.02 3.50 15.13
C PRO A 26 -0.20 2.23 15.96
N PHE A 27 -1.17 1.39 15.60
CA PHE A 27 -1.46 0.16 16.32
C PHE A 27 -0.42 -0.92 16.01
N GLN A 28 -0.06 -1.71 17.03
CA GLN A 28 0.99 -2.73 16.93
C GLN A 28 0.63 -3.94 16.08
N PHE A 29 -0.66 -4.25 16.00
CA PHE A 29 -1.14 -5.40 15.24
C PHE A 29 -1.22 -5.09 13.74
N THR A 30 -1.76 -3.93 13.38
CA THR A 30 -2.09 -3.55 12.00
C THR A 30 -1.02 -2.67 11.34
N GLY A 31 -0.24 -1.91 12.11
CA GLY A 31 0.71 -0.94 11.58
C GLY A 31 1.77 -1.51 10.63
N PRO A 32 2.51 -2.57 11.01
CA PRO A 32 3.48 -3.20 10.11
C PRO A 32 2.85 -3.75 8.82
N PHE A 33 1.61 -4.24 8.89
CA PHE A 33 0.87 -4.76 7.73
C PHE A 33 0.47 -3.65 6.75
N VAL A 34 -0.04 -2.53 7.27
CA VAL A 34 -0.38 -1.35 6.46
C VAL A 34 0.85 -0.81 5.75
N ILE A 35 1.98 -0.68 6.47
CA ILE A 35 3.27 -0.23 5.90
C ILE A 35 3.73 -1.16 4.76
N MET A 36 3.55 -2.47 4.95
CA MET A 36 3.92 -3.47 3.95
C MET A 36 3.06 -3.34 2.68
N ILE A 37 1.74 -3.18 2.83
CA ILE A 37 0.81 -2.93 1.71
C ILE A 37 1.21 -1.68 0.95
N TYR A 38 1.40 -0.55 1.63
CA TYR A 38 1.78 0.70 0.97
C TYR A 38 3.08 0.53 0.17
N LYS A 39 4.08 -0.14 0.75
CA LYS A 39 5.37 -0.31 0.08
C LYS A 39 5.29 -1.23 -1.13
N MET A 40 4.51 -2.32 -1.07
CA MET A 40 4.28 -3.22 -2.21
C MET A 40 3.46 -2.55 -3.32
N LEU A 41 2.39 -1.87 -2.94
CA LEU A 41 1.50 -1.21 -3.89
C LEU A 41 2.23 -0.13 -4.69
N PHE A 42 3.01 0.72 -4.02
CA PHE A 42 3.68 1.82 -4.72
C PHE A 42 4.94 1.37 -5.47
N ASN A 43 5.73 0.42 -4.97
CA ASN A 43 6.96 0.03 -5.67
C ASN A 43 6.77 -1.08 -6.70
N ASP A 44 6.00 -2.12 -6.38
CA ASP A 44 5.91 -3.32 -7.22
C ASP A 44 4.74 -3.22 -8.19
N VAL A 45 3.55 -2.84 -7.70
CA VAL A 45 2.34 -2.75 -8.54
C VAL A 45 2.45 -1.63 -9.56
N LEU A 46 2.99 -0.45 -9.21
CA LEU A 46 3.15 0.63 -10.19
C LEU A 46 4.12 0.27 -11.32
N ARG A 47 5.25 -0.39 -11.00
CA ARG A 47 6.21 -0.85 -12.02
C ARG A 47 5.56 -1.89 -12.94
N PHE A 48 4.78 -2.81 -12.37
CA PHE A 48 4.00 -3.78 -13.13
C PHE A 48 2.94 -3.09 -14.02
N LEU A 49 2.21 -2.10 -13.49
CA LEU A 49 1.18 -1.35 -14.20
C LEU A 49 1.73 -0.66 -15.45
N ILE A 50 2.94 -0.10 -15.38
CA ILE A 50 3.58 0.54 -16.55
C ILE A 50 3.79 -0.46 -17.69
N ILE A 51 4.35 -1.64 -17.39
CA ILE A 51 4.56 -2.70 -18.39
C ILE A 51 3.22 -3.14 -18.96
N TYR A 52 2.22 -3.32 -18.08
CA TYR A 52 0.86 -3.68 -18.48
C TYR A 52 0.22 -2.65 -19.43
N ILE A 53 0.33 -1.35 -19.13
CA ILE A 53 -0.25 -0.28 -19.97
C ILE A 53 0.37 -0.29 -21.37
N ILE A 54 1.67 -0.58 -21.51
CA ILE A 54 2.34 -0.66 -22.83
C ILE A 54 1.73 -1.79 -23.67
N PHE A 55 1.56 -2.98 -23.10
CA PHE A 55 0.93 -4.10 -23.80
C PHE A 55 -0.54 -3.80 -24.09
N LEU A 56 -1.28 -3.28 -23.11
CA LEU A 56 -2.70 -2.92 -23.27
C LEU A 56 -2.90 -1.94 -24.43
N ALA A 57 -2.05 -0.91 -24.53
CA ALA A 57 -2.10 0.06 -25.61
C ALA A 57 -1.79 -0.58 -26.98
N GLY A 58 -0.79 -1.47 -27.05
CA GLY A 58 -0.45 -2.20 -28.28
C GLY A 58 -1.61 -3.05 -28.79
N PHE A 59 -2.21 -3.85 -27.92
CA PHE A 59 -3.37 -4.68 -28.28
C PHE A 59 -4.62 -3.86 -28.58
N ALA A 60 -4.89 -2.80 -27.81
CA ALA A 60 -5.99 -1.87 -28.09
C ALA A 60 -5.86 -1.25 -29.48
N GLN A 61 -4.64 -0.89 -29.90
CA GLN A 61 -4.39 -0.37 -31.24
C GLN A 61 -4.63 -1.45 -32.31
N SER A 62 -4.14 -2.68 -32.13
CA SER A 62 -4.37 -3.78 -33.07
C SER A 62 -5.86 -4.08 -33.24
N PHE A 63 -6.63 -4.12 -32.15
CA PHE A 63 -8.08 -4.32 -32.21
C PHE A 63 -8.81 -3.10 -32.79
N CYS A 64 -8.33 -1.88 -32.53
CA CYS A 64 -8.89 -0.68 -33.16
C CYS A 64 -8.79 -0.74 -34.68
N ILE A 65 -7.66 -1.21 -35.22
CA ILE A 65 -7.48 -1.38 -36.66
C ILE A 65 -8.41 -2.47 -37.20
N LEU A 66 -8.50 -3.60 -36.49
CA LEU A 66 -9.28 -4.76 -36.94
C LEU A 66 -10.79 -4.52 -36.92
N PHE A 67 -11.27 -3.74 -35.96
CA PHE A 67 -12.69 -3.46 -35.75
C PHE A 67 -13.16 -2.09 -36.23
N ASN A 68 -12.27 -1.30 -36.85
CA ASN A 68 -12.61 0.03 -37.38
C ASN A 68 -13.78 -0.02 -38.39
N GLU A 69 -13.91 -1.14 -39.12
CA GLU A 69 -14.98 -1.36 -40.10
C GLU A 69 -16.30 -1.90 -39.47
N TYR A 70 -16.28 -2.33 -38.19
CA TYR A 70 -17.38 -3.04 -37.52
C TYR A 70 -18.23 -2.19 -36.56
N GLY A 71 -17.99 -0.87 -36.52
CA GLY A 71 -18.79 0.07 -35.71
C GLY A 71 -18.20 0.41 -34.35
N LEU A 72 -17.06 -0.19 -33.94
CA LEU A 72 -16.27 0.34 -32.83
C LEU A 72 -15.41 1.50 -33.30
N GLN A 73 -16.03 2.66 -33.42
CA GLN A 73 -15.30 3.88 -33.74
C GLN A 73 -14.55 4.34 -32.49
N GLY A 74 -13.23 4.17 -32.51
CA GLY A 74 -12.32 4.83 -31.59
C GLY A 74 -11.43 3.91 -30.77
N TYR A 75 -10.20 4.38 -30.57
CA TYR A 75 -9.18 3.75 -29.75
C TYR A 75 -9.66 3.51 -28.30
N ILE A 76 -10.44 4.44 -27.73
CA ILE A 76 -10.97 4.33 -26.37
C ILE A 76 -11.92 3.13 -26.23
N SER A 77 -12.75 2.87 -27.24
CA SER A 77 -13.67 1.73 -27.25
C SER A 77 -12.91 0.41 -27.31
N SER A 78 -11.84 0.37 -28.12
CA SER A 78 -10.96 -0.80 -28.20
C SER A 78 -10.16 -1.00 -26.91
N LEU A 79 -9.72 0.09 -26.27
CA LEU A 79 -9.07 0.05 -24.96
C LEU A 79 -10.02 -0.45 -23.88
N LYS A 80 -11.29 -0.02 -23.90
CA LYS A 80 -12.35 -0.52 -23.02
C LYS A 80 -12.55 -2.02 -23.23
N LEU A 81 -12.65 -2.48 -24.48
CA LEU A 81 -12.81 -3.90 -24.80
C LEU A 81 -11.65 -4.74 -24.24
N CYS A 82 -10.40 -4.29 -24.44
CA CYS A 82 -9.24 -4.96 -23.84
C CYS A 82 -9.31 -4.94 -22.30
N PHE A 83 -9.62 -3.79 -21.70
CA PHE A 83 -9.69 -3.68 -20.24
C PHE A 83 -10.80 -4.56 -19.62
N LEU A 84 -11.96 -4.70 -20.27
CA LEU A 84 -13.01 -5.60 -19.82
C LEU A 84 -12.63 -7.07 -20.05
N GLY A 85 -11.96 -7.36 -21.17
CA GLY A 85 -11.38 -8.67 -21.44
C GLY A 85 -10.41 -9.14 -20.35
N LEU A 86 -9.63 -8.22 -19.76
CA LEU A 86 -8.80 -8.53 -18.58
C LEU A 86 -9.60 -9.16 -17.43
N LEU A 87 -10.81 -8.64 -17.19
CA LEU A 87 -11.70 -9.08 -16.12
C LEU A 87 -12.42 -10.39 -16.46
N GLY A 88 -12.15 -10.96 -17.65
CA GLY A 88 -12.79 -12.17 -18.16
C GLY A 88 -14.07 -11.91 -18.96
N ASP A 89 -14.41 -10.65 -19.24
CA ASP A 89 -15.58 -10.29 -20.04
C ASP A 89 -15.23 -10.30 -21.53
N PHE A 90 -15.35 -11.49 -22.14
CA PHE A 90 -15.10 -11.71 -23.57
C PHE A 90 -16.42 -11.98 -24.29
N ASP A 91 -16.87 -11.01 -25.08
CA ASP A 91 -17.97 -11.22 -26.02
C ASP A 91 -17.41 -11.85 -27.31
N LEU A 92 -17.49 -13.18 -27.42
CA LEU A 92 -16.96 -13.92 -28.57
C LEU A 92 -17.66 -13.57 -29.88
N ASP A 93 -18.94 -13.19 -29.84
CA ASP A 93 -19.72 -12.83 -31.03
C ASP A 93 -19.12 -11.59 -31.69
N TYR A 94 -18.56 -10.69 -30.87
CA TYR A 94 -17.87 -9.50 -31.33
C TYR A 94 -16.55 -9.83 -32.09
N TYR A 95 -15.80 -10.84 -31.63
CA TYR A 95 -14.55 -11.24 -32.29
C TYR A 95 -14.81 -12.05 -33.57
N ILE A 96 -15.88 -12.83 -33.62
CA ILE A 96 -16.22 -13.70 -34.77
C ILE A 96 -17.03 -12.93 -35.83
N GLY A 97 -17.76 -11.87 -35.46
CA GLY A 97 -18.54 -11.06 -36.39
C GLY A 97 -17.72 -10.21 -37.37
N GLY A 98 -16.40 -10.16 -37.20
CA GLY A 98 -15.47 -9.35 -37.99
C GLY A 98 -15.17 -9.86 -39.41
N LYS A 99 -14.42 -9.07 -40.19
CA LYS A 99 -14.08 -9.35 -41.61
C LYS A 99 -13.05 -10.44 -41.71
N TYR A 100 -12.21 -10.49 -40.69
CA TYR A 100 -11.12 -11.43 -40.52
C TYR A 100 -11.29 -12.15 -39.17
N PRO A 101 -12.29 -13.05 -39.06
CA PRO A 101 -12.62 -13.71 -37.79
C PRO A 101 -11.49 -14.63 -37.28
N LEU A 102 -10.70 -15.19 -38.19
CA LEU A 102 -9.53 -15.99 -37.81
C LEU A 102 -8.46 -15.11 -37.16
N THR A 103 -8.19 -13.93 -37.74
CA THR A 103 -7.16 -13.02 -37.25
C THR A 103 -7.52 -12.44 -35.89
N SER A 104 -8.79 -12.06 -35.67
CA SER A 104 -9.27 -11.56 -34.38
C SER A 104 -9.16 -12.61 -33.27
N VAL A 105 -9.56 -13.85 -33.54
CA VAL A 105 -9.52 -14.95 -32.56
C VAL A 105 -8.08 -15.34 -32.22
N ILE A 106 -7.18 -15.43 -33.21
CA ILE A 106 -5.75 -15.72 -32.95
C ILE A 106 -5.13 -14.62 -32.08
N LEU A 107 -5.42 -13.35 -32.40
CA LEU A 107 -4.89 -12.21 -31.65
C LEU A 107 -5.47 -12.15 -30.23
N LEU A 108 -6.74 -12.54 -30.04
CA LEU A 108 -7.37 -12.70 -28.74
C LEU A 108 -6.72 -13.80 -27.90
N ILE A 109 -6.48 -14.98 -28.47
CA ILE A 109 -5.81 -16.08 -27.75
C ILE A 109 -4.42 -15.65 -27.31
N PHE A 110 -3.66 -14.99 -28.21
CA PHE A 110 -2.35 -14.46 -27.90
C PHE A 110 -2.41 -13.41 -26.78
N TYR A 111 -3.39 -12.50 -26.82
CA TYR A 111 -3.64 -11.52 -25.77
C TYR A 111 -3.91 -12.17 -24.40
N VAL A 112 -4.79 -13.17 -24.33
CA VAL A 112 -5.14 -13.88 -23.09
C VAL A 112 -3.93 -14.60 -22.51
N VAL A 113 -3.19 -15.35 -23.33
CA VAL A 113 -1.97 -16.06 -22.87
C VAL A 113 -0.91 -15.07 -22.38
N LEU A 114 -0.66 -14.01 -23.15
CA LEU A 114 0.34 -13.03 -22.78
C LEU A 114 -0.03 -12.32 -21.47
N ILE A 115 -1.29 -11.92 -21.30
CA ILE A 115 -1.75 -11.25 -20.08
C ILE A 115 -1.76 -12.16 -18.87
N THR A 116 -2.18 -13.42 -18.99
CA THR A 116 -2.13 -14.37 -17.87
C THR A 116 -0.70 -14.59 -17.39
N ILE A 117 0.26 -14.74 -18.32
CA ILE A 117 1.69 -14.84 -17.98
C ILE A 117 2.20 -13.55 -17.32
N LEU A 118 1.86 -12.36 -17.86
CA LEU A 118 2.31 -11.09 -17.27
C LEU A 118 1.68 -10.84 -15.90
N LEU A 119 0.36 -10.95 -15.77
CA LEU A 119 -0.40 -10.65 -14.57
C LEU A 119 0.03 -11.50 -13.38
N LEU A 120 0.19 -12.80 -13.58
CA LEU A 120 0.47 -13.71 -12.48
C LEU A 120 1.97 -13.87 -12.27
N ASN A 121 2.74 -14.18 -13.32
CA ASN A 121 4.09 -14.68 -13.13
C ASN A 121 5.09 -13.55 -12.78
N LEU A 122 4.93 -12.34 -13.33
CA LEU A 122 5.81 -11.23 -13.00
C LEU A 122 5.38 -10.49 -11.73
N LEU A 123 4.08 -10.32 -11.50
CA LEU A 123 3.59 -9.63 -10.30
C LEU A 123 3.87 -10.42 -9.02
N ILE A 124 3.61 -11.74 -9.04
CA ILE A 124 3.84 -12.60 -7.87
C ILE A 124 5.33 -12.71 -7.55
N ALA A 125 6.19 -12.82 -8.57
CA ALA A 125 7.63 -12.89 -8.37
C ALA A 125 8.19 -11.63 -7.69
N MET A 126 7.83 -10.44 -8.18
CA MET A 126 8.27 -9.17 -7.58
C MET A 126 7.69 -8.98 -6.17
N MET A 127 6.40 -9.26 -5.97
CA MET A 127 5.79 -9.16 -4.64
C MET A 127 6.38 -10.15 -3.63
N GLY A 128 6.77 -11.36 -4.06
CA GLY A 128 7.39 -12.36 -3.19
C GLY A 128 8.72 -11.87 -2.60
N ASP A 129 9.59 -11.32 -3.44
CA ASP A 129 10.90 -10.80 -3.02
C ASP A 129 10.75 -9.55 -2.14
N THR A 130 9.90 -8.61 -2.55
CA THR A 130 9.64 -7.40 -1.76
C THR A 130 8.94 -7.76 -0.44
N TYR A 131 8.06 -8.76 -0.39
CA TYR A 131 7.45 -9.25 0.85
C TYR A 131 8.47 -9.78 1.83
N ALA A 132 9.37 -10.66 1.38
CA ALA A 132 10.42 -11.19 2.24
C ALA A 132 11.32 -10.08 2.81
N ASN A 133 11.66 -9.09 1.98
CA ASN A 133 12.53 -7.98 2.36
C ASN A 133 11.84 -6.95 3.29
N VAL A 134 10.60 -6.59 2.97
CA VAL A 134 9.82 -5.62 3.75
C VAL A 134 9.39 -6.22 5.08
N LYS A 135 9.02 -7.50 5.15
CA LYS A 135 8.66 -8.17 6.42
C LYS A 135 9.75 -8.07 7.47
N LYS A 136 11.02 -8.25 7.09
CA LYS A 136 12.18 -8.13 8.01
C LYS A 136 12.36 -6.71 8.54
N SER A 137 12.03 -5.70 7.74
CA SER A 137 12.25 -4.28 8.05
C SER A 137 11.00 -3.58 8.59
N ALA A 138 9.81 -4.16 8.43
CA ALA A 138 8.51 -3.55 8.71
C ALA A 138 8.36 -3.17 10.19
N LYS A 139 8.85 -4.02 11.12
CA LYS A 139 8.77 -3.72 12.55
C LYS A 139 9.60 -2.48 12.92
N LYS A 140 10.81 -2.35 12.37
CA LYS A 140 11.68 -1.18 12.57
C LYS A 140 11.02 0.08 11.98
N LEU A 141 10.50 -0.02 10.76
CA LEU A 141 9.83 1.10 10.09
C LEU A 141 8.57 1.53 10.86
N TRP A 142 7.80 0.57 11.38
CA TRP A 142 6.64 0.83 12.22
C TRP A 142 7.00 1.57 13.51
N HIS A 143 8.08 1.19 14.20
CA HIS A 143 8.55 1.92 15.37
C HIS A 143 8.92 3.37 15.03
N LEU A 144 9.56 3.59 13.87
CA LEU A 144 9.89 4.94 13.37
C LEU A 144 8.63 5.75 13.08
N GLU A 145 7.66 5.19 12.36
CA GLU A 145 6.41 5.90 12.05
C GLU A 145 5.62 6.23 13.32
N ARG A 146 5.60 5.34 14.31
CA ARG A 146 5.01 5.64 15.62
C ARG A 146 5.71 6.79 16.33
N ALA A 147 7.04 6.82 16.32
CA ALA A 147 7.81 7.91 16.90
C ALA A 147 7.54 9.23 16.17
N ARG A 148 7.46 9.21 14.83
CA ARG A 148 7.14 10.38 14.01
C ARG A 148 5.76 10.93 14.32
N VAL A 149 4.74 10.08 14.40
CA VAL A 149 3.37 10.50 14.77
C VAL A 149 3.35 11.07 16.19
N ALA A 150 4.02 10.41 17.15
CA ALA A 150 4.11 10.92 18.52
C ALA A 150 4.81 12.29 18.60
N LEU A 151 5.90 12.49 17.86
CA LEU A 151 6.61 13.78 17.77
C LEU A 151 5.76 14.86 17.11
N HIS A 152 5.03 14.52 16.05
CA HIS A 152 4.12 15.45 15.39
C HIS A 152 3.05 15.97 16.36
N PHE A 153 2.44 15.09 17.16
CA PHE A 153 1.51 15.47 18.22
C PHE A 153 2.18 16.30 19.32
N GLN A 154 3.42 15.99 19.70
CA GLN A 154 4.15 16.79 20.69
C GLN A 154 4.43 18.22 20.19
N ASN A 155 4.73 18.37 18.89
CA ASN A 155 5.01 19.67 18.28
C ASN A 155 3.78 20.55 18.12
N THR A 156 2.59 19.95 17.97
CA THR A 156 1.31 20.68 17.93
C THR A 156 0.79 21.08 19.32
N MET A 157 1.37 20.59 20.42
CA MET A 157 0.94 20.97 21.77
C MET A 157 1.39 22.39 22.16
N PRO A 158 0.54 23.16 22.87
CA PRO A 158 0.90 24.49 23.37
C PRO A 158 2.04 24.43 24.41
N ARG A 159 2.88 25.47 24.43
CA ARG A 159 4.12 25.55 25.23
C ARG A 159 3.92 25.17 26.71
N SER A 160 2.81 25.57 27.32
CA SER A 160 2.50 25.29 28.73
C SER A 160 2.42 23.78 29.04
N ARG A 161 1.74 22.98 28.19
CA ARG A 161 1.64 21.52 28.36
C ARG A 161 2.96 20.81 28.06
N ARG A 162 3.76 21.34 27.13
CA ARG A 162 5.08 20.81 26.80
C ARG A 162 6.07 21.01 27.96
N LEU A 163 6.10 22.20 28.56
CA LEU A 163 6.93 22.51 29.74
C LEU A 163 6.55 21.66 30.96
N PHE A 164 5.26 21.44 31.20
CA PHE A 164 4.80 20.57 32.29
C PHE A 164 5.27 19.12 32.12
N ARG A 165 5.15 18.55 30.91
CA ARG A 165 5.70 17.22 30.62
C ARG A 165 7.23 17.21 30.66
N PHE A 166 7.89 18.26 30.19
CA PHE A 166 9.34 18.38 30.24
C PHE A 166 9.83 18.34 31.70
N LYS A 167 9.24 19.11 32.61
CA LYS A 167 9.59 19.05 34.04
C LYS A 167 9.33 17.69 34.70
N LYS A 168 8.41 16.87 34.17
CA LYS A 168 8.08 15.55 34.71
C LYS A 168 9.10 14.46 34.36
N TYR A 169 9.79 14.58 33.22
CA TYR A 169 10.69 13.54 32.71
C TYR A 169 12.17 13.94 32.71
N TRP A 170 12.48 15.20 32.98
CA TRP A 170 13.84 15.74 32.97
C TRP A 170 14.24 16.15 34.38
N ILE A 171 15.38 15.65 34.84
CA ILE A 171 15.99 16.00 36.13
C ILE A 171 17.37 16.59 35.86
N ASN A 172 17.80 17.54 36.68
CA ASN A 172 19.18 18.02 36.65
C ASN A 172 19.98 17.22 37.66
N ILE A 173 21.04 16.55 37.21
CA ILE A 173 22.03 15.90 38.07
C ILE A 173 23.34 16.63 37.79
N GLU A 174 23.94 17.22 38.83
CA GLU A 174 25.25 17.90 38.73
C GLU A 174 25.34 18.99 37.63
N GLY A 175 24.23 19.69 37.36
CA GLY A 175 24.20 20.73 36.33
C GLY A 175 23.94 20.22 34.91
N GLU A 176 23.98 18.91 34.68
CA GLU A 176 23.60 18.28 33.42
C GLU A 176 22.12 17.87 33.41
N ARG A 177 21.46 18.02 32.25
CA ARG A 177 20.06 17.62 32.06
C ARG A 177 19.99 16.15 31.68
N CYS A 178 19.49 15.33 32.59
CA CYS A 178 19.33 13.90 32.39
C CYS A 178 17.86 13.52 32.20
N MET A 179 17.59 12.55 31.31
CA MET A 179 16.25 11.99 31.13
C MET A 179 16.00 10.93 32.20
N GLN A 180 14.90 11.08 32.95
CA GLN A 180 14.55 10.13 34.00
C GLN A 180 13.95 8.87 33.36
N VAL A 181 14.69 7.76 33.42
CA VAL A 181 14.21 6.44 33.04
C VAL A 181 13.73 5.74 34.31
N LYS A 182 12.43 5.46 34.40
CA LYS A 182 11.94 4.54 35.44
C LYS A 182 12.22 3.12 34.96
N GLU A 183 13.27 2.52 35.51
CA GLU A 183 13.53 1.10 35.34
C GLU A 183 12.50 0.32 36.16
N ASN A 184 11.69 -0.48 35.47
CA ASN A 184 10.73 -1.36 36.13
C ASN A 184 11.50 -2.63 36.49
N VAL A 185 12.24 -2.58 37.60
CA VAL A 185 12.93 -3.76 38.14
C VAL A 185 11.84 -4.75 38.57
N ASN A 186 11.64 -5.80 37.76
CA ASN A 186 10.79 -6.91 38.17
C ASN A 186 11.31 -7.46 39.49
N ASN A 187 10.44 -7.52 40.50
CA ASN A 187 10.66 -8.07 41.84
C ASN A 187 11.13 -9.53 41.81
N LYS A 188 12.42 -9.76 41.49
CA LYS A 188 13.09 -11.06 41.70
C LYS A 188 14.55 -10.96 42.18
N GLN A 189 15.08 -9.76 42.42
CA GLN A 189 16.48 -9.59 42.87
C GLN A 189 16.64 -8.91 44.25
N PHE A 190 15.55 -8.57 44.94
CA PHE A 190 15.64 -7.97 46.28
C PHE A 190 15.33 -8.96 47.42
N GLN A 191 15.26 -10.26 47.13
CA GLN A 191 14.91 -11.30 48.10
C GLN A 191 16.07 -12.25 48.42
N SER A 192 17.27 -11.98 47.90
CA SER A 192 18.45 -12.84 48.08
C SER A 192 19.57 -12.20 48.91
N THR A 193 19.36 -11.02 49.49
CA THR A 193 20.39 -10.35 50.31
C THR A 193 20.04 -10.24 51.80
N ASP A 194 18.81 -10.59 52.19
CA ASP A 194 18.38 -10.57 53.60
C ASP A 194 18.47 -11.94 54.28
N ASP A 195 18.61 -13.05 53.52
CA ASP A 195 18.69 -14.41 54.08
C ASP A 195 20.14 -14.89 54.38
N GLU A 196 21.18 -14.18 53.91
CA GLU A 196 22.59 -14.51 54.19
C GLU A 196 23.18 -13.73 55.40
N ALA A 197 22.45 -12.78 55.98
CA ALA A 197 22.92 -12.00 57.13
C ALA A 197 22.46 -12.56 58.50
N ASN A 198 21.81 -13.72 58.54
CA ASN A 198 21.24 -14.28 59.76
C ASN A 198 21.69 -15.73 60.05
N ASN A 199 22.82 -16.14 59.49
CA ASN A 199 23.34 -17.50 59.64
C ASN A 199 24.87 -17.56 59.88
N ASP A 200 25.41 -16.59 60.62
CA ASP A 200 26.71 -16.66 61.31
C ASP A 200 26.59 -16.04 62.71
#